data_AF-U3TYR9-F1
#
_entry.id   AF-U3TYR9-F1
#
_cell.length_a   1.000
_cell.length_b   1.000
_cell.length_c   1.000
_cell.angle_alpha   90.00
_cell.angle_beta   90.00
_cell.angle_gamma   90.00
#
_symmetry.space_group_name_H-M   'P 1'
#
loop_
_entity.id
_entity.type
_entity.pdbx_description
1 polymer ?
#
loop_
_entity_poly.entity_id
_entity_poly.type
_entity_poly.pdbx_seq_one_letter_code
_entity_poly.pdbx_strand_id
1 'polypeptide(L)'
;MSSISESLFGVIENRISPLAGRLSSQRHVIAIRDGFIASMPFLIVGSFMLLFAHPPFSADSSWAFAQWWLGMVRAHEAQIMMPYNMTMGIMALYIASAIAYNLANSYKMNGFMAASLALMAFLVVAAPQSNGHPAGWLTRRRGHFHRDSGGAVRH
;
A
#
# COMPACT_ATOMS: atom_id res chain seq x y z
N MET A 1 -18.32 32.48 30.38
CA MET A 1 -17.91 31.53 29.32
C MET A 1 -16.37 31.52 29.26
N SER A 2 -15.65 30.66 29.99
CA SER A 2 -14.16 30.62 29.88
C SER A 2 -13.41 29.54 30.69
N SER A 3 -13.89 29.10 31.86
CA SER A 3 -13.08 28.21 32.75
C SER A 3 -12.70 26.85 32.13
N ILE A 4 -13.60 26.24 31.35
CA ILE A 4 -13.33 24.95 30.69
C ILE A 4 -12.28 25.12 29.59
N SER A 5 -12.37 26.20 28.79
CA SER A 5 -11.39 26.50 27.74
C SER A 5 -10.01 26.76 28.34
N GLU A 6 -9.90 27.52 29.44
CA GLU A 6 -8.62 27.76 30.13
C GLU A 6 -8.00 26.47 30.69
N SER A 7 -8.79 25.57 31.27
CA SER A 7 -8.29 24.25 31.70
C SER A 7 -7.88 23.38 30.51
N LEU A 8 -8.63 23.41 29.40
CA LEU A 8 -8.25 22.69 28.17
C LEU A 8 -6.95 23.23 27.59
N PHE A 9 -6.79 24.55 27.49
CA PHE A 9 -5.54 25.17 27.05
C PHE A 9 -4.39 24.84 28.00
N GLY A 10 -4.62 24.88 29.32
CA GLY A 10 -3.63 24.47 30.32
C GLY A 10 -3.21 23.00 30.19
N VAL A 11 -4.14 22.08 29.91
CA VAL A 11 -3.83 20.65 29.67
C VAL A 11 -3.08 20.48 28.34
N ILE A 12 -3.49 21.20 27.29
CA ILE A 12 -2.83 21.15 25.99
C ILE A 12 -1.39 21.64 26.12
N GLU A 13 -1.17 22.82 26.70
CA GLU A 13 0.14 23.46 26.79
C GLU A 13 1.10 22.71 27.72
N ASN A 14 0.61 22.23 28.87
CA ASN A 14 1.48 21.59 29.87
C ASN A 14 1.68 20.08 29.65
N ARG A 15 0.75 19.39 28.98
CA ARG A 15 0.83 17.93 28.80
C ARG A 15 0.92 17.52 27.35
N ILE A 16 0.06 18.04 26.48
CA ILE A 16 -0.06 17.56 25.09
C ILE A 16 1.06 18.13 24.22
N SER A 17 1.31 19.44 24.25
CA SER A 17 2.35 20.12 23.47
C SER A 17 3.75 19.53 23.70
N PRO A 18 4.24 19.37 24.95
CA PRO A 18 5.57 18.79 25.16
C PRO A 18 5.63 17.30 24.80
N LEU A 19 4.54 16.55 25.01
CA LEU A 19 4.47 15.13 24.63
C LEU A 19 4.50 14.96 23.10
N ALA A 20 3.71 15.77 22.38
CA ALA A 20 3.67 15.81 20.92
C ALA A 20 5.01 16.26 20.33
N GLY A 21 5.66 17.26 20.94
CA GLY A 21 7.00 17.69 20.57
C GLY A 21 8.03 16.56 20.68
N ARG A 22 8.03 15.85 21.82
CA ARG A 22 8.92 14.69 22.05
C ARG A 22 8.64 13.51 21.14
N LEU A 23 7.38 13.28 20.77
CA LEU A 23 6.98 12.21 19.84
C LEU A 23 7.38 12.57 18.40
N SER A 24 7.11 13.80 17.97
CA SER A 24 7.46 14.31 16.65
C SER A 24 8.97 14.39 16.43
N SER A 25 9.75 14.61 17.50
CA SER A 25 11.21 14.64 17.42
C SER A 25 11.86 13.24 17.41
N GLN A 26 11.10 12.15 17.54
CA GLN A 26 11.68 10.80 17.49
C GLN A 26 12.14 10.46 16.08
N ARG A 27 13.40 10.02 15.95
CA ARG A 27 14.01 9.67 14.65
C ARG A 27 13.19 8.67 13.83
N HIS A 28 12.53 7.71 14.49
CA HIS A 28 11.70 6.70 13.83
C HIS A 28 10.40 7.32 13.27
N VAL A 29 9.75 8.19 14.03
CA VAL A 29 8.54 8.90 13.61
C VAL A 29 8.85 9.86 12.46
N ILE A 30 9.97 10.57 12.56
CA ILE A 30 10.49 11.43 11.48
C ILE A 30 10.74 10.59 10.22
N ALA A 31 11.44 9.47 10.33
CA ALA A 31 11.70 8.59 9.18
C ALA A 31 10.43 8.05 8.52
N ILE A 32 9.41 7.69 9.30
CA ILE A 32 8.10 7.24 8.79
C ILE A 32 7.39 8.39 8.06
N ARG A 33 7.32 9.58 8.68
CA ARG A 33 6.70 10.77 8.08
C ARG A 33 7.38 11.13 6.77
N ASP A 34 8.70 11.23 6.78
CA ASP A 34 9.48 11.66 5.64
C ASP A 34 9.43 10.61 4.52
N GLY A 35 9.39 9.31 4.87
CA GLY A 35 9.16 8.23 3.92
C GLY A 35 7.74 8.23 3.35
N PHE A 36 6.72 8.60 4.13
CA PHE A 36 5.35 8.75 3.64
C PHE A 36 5.18 9.98 2.72
N ILE A 37 5.87 11.10 3.00
CA ILE A 37 5.86 12.29 2.13
C ILE A 37 6.35 11.94 0.72
N ALA A 38 7.28 10.99 0.58
CA ALA A 38 7.73 10.50 -0.73
C ALA A 38 6.60 9.82 -1.54
N SER A 39 5.48 9.43 -0.91
CA SER A 39 4.32 8.85 -1.59
C SER A 39 3.32 9.87 -2.14
N MET A 40 3.36 11.11 -1.67
CA MET A 40 2.47 12.19 -2.13
C MET A 40 2.39 12.34 -3.66
N PRO A 41 3.50 12.33 -4.43
CA PRO A 41 3.39 12.43 -5.89
C PRO A 41 2.63 11.24 -6.51
N PHE A 42 2.82 10.02 -5.99
CA PHE A 42 2.11 8.85 -6.48
C PHE A 42 0.61 8.91 -6.17
N LEU A 43 0.24 9.42 -4.98
CA LEU A 43 -1.14 9.66 -4.60
C LEU A 43 -1.82 10.70 -5.50
N ILE A 44 -1.11 11.78 -5.84
CA ILE A 44 -1.63 12.82 -6.74
C ILE A 44 -1.86 12.25 -8.14
N VAL A 45 -0.88 11.52 -8.70
CA VAL A 45 -1.00 10.92 -10.03
C VAL A 45 -2.09 9.84 -10.07
N GLY A 46 -2.16 8.97 -9.06
CA GLY A 46 -3.19 7.94 -8.96
C GLY A 46 -4.59 8.55 -8.85
N SER A 47 -4.76 9.57 -8.00
CA SER A 47 -6.05 10.27 -7.85
C SER A 47 -6.47 10.98 -9.12
N PHE A 48 -5.54 11.59 -9.86
CA PHE A 48 -5.83 12.26 -11.13
C PHE A 48 -6.29 11.25 -12.19
N MET A 49 -5.62 10.11 -12.32
CA MET A 49 -6.03 9.05 -13.25
C MET A 49 -7.39 8.47 -12.89
N LEU A 50 -7.68 8.30 -11.60
CA LEU A 50 -8.98 7.82 -11.13
C LEU A 50 -10.10 8.82 -11.45
N LEU A 51 -9.87 10.11 -11.22
CA LEU A 51 -10.81 11.18 -11.58
C LEU A 51 -11.07 11.22 -13.09
N PHE A 52 -10.03 11.03 -13.89
CA PHE A 52 -10.13 10.98 -15.34
C PHE A 52 -10.95 9.78 -15.82
N ALA A 53 -10.76 8.62 -15.18
CA ALA A 53 -11.48 7.39 -15.47
C ALA A 53 -12.94 7.38 -14.98
N HIS A 54 -13.25 8.10 -13.90
CA HIS A 54 -14.58 8.15 -13.31
C HIS A 54 -15.07 9.60 -13.16
N PRO A 55 -15.41 10.27 -14.27
CA PRO A 55 -15.94 11.61 -14.20
C PRO A 55 -17.34 11.60 -13.54
N PRO A 56 -17.68 12.61 -12.72
CA PRO A 56 -18.98 12.71 -12.04
C PRO A 56 -20.07 13.24 -12.97
N PHE A 57 -20.29 12.61 -14.12
CA PHE A 57 -21.36 12.95 -15.06
C PHE A 57 -22.41 11.83 -15.09
N SER A 58 -23.69 12.20 -15.12
CA SER A 58 -24.77 11.24 -15.34
C SER A 58 -24.75 10.73 -16.78
N ALA A 59 -25.02 9.43 -16.97
CA ALA A 59 -25.09 8.81 -18.29
C ALA A 59 -26.18 9.42 -19.20
N ASP A 60 -27.19 10.07 -18.60
CA ASP A 60 -28.32 10.72 -19.26
C ASP A 60 -28.09 12.23 -19.52
N SER A 61 -26.90 12.75 -19.26
CA SER A 61 -26.60 14.17 -19.50
C SER A 61 -26.62 14.48 -21.00
N SER A 62 -27.40 15.48 -21.40
CA SER A 62 -27.57 15.95 -22.79
C SER A 62 -26.34 16.66 -23.37
N TRP A 63 -25.23 16.65 -22.65
CA TRP A 63 -24.00 17.33 -23.02
C TRP A 63 -23.13 16.42 -23.90
N ALA A 64 -22.96 16.78 -25.18
CA ALA A 64 -22.21 15.98 -26.16
C ALA A 64 -20.77 15.65 -25.73
N PHE A 65 -20.12 16.55 -24.99
CA PHE A 65 -18.79 16.32 -24.43
C PHE A 65 -18.77 15.20 -23.38
N ALA A 66 -19.78 15.13 -22.51
CA ALA A 66 -19.87 14.10 -21.49
C ALA A 66 -20.04 12.70 -22.10
N GLN A 67 -20.85 12.58 -23.16
CA GLN A 67 -21.03 11.29 -23.86
C GLN A 67 -19.78 10.87 -24.64
N TRP A 68 -19.09 11.80 -25.30
CA TRP A 68 -17.82 11.51 -25.96
C TRP A 68 -16.76 11.04 -24.96
N TRP A 69 -16.65 11.70 -23.81
CA TRP A 69 -15.73 11.31 -22.74
C TRP A 69 -16.06 9.93 -22.17
N LEU A 70 -17.33 9.67 -21.84
CA LEU A 70 -17.79 8.37 -21.35
C LEU A 70 -17.53 7.25 -22.37
N GLY A 71 -17.70 7.52 -23.67
CA GLY A 71 -17.38 6.58 -24.75
C GLY A 71 -15.88 6.30 -24.87
N MET A 72 -15.05 7.34 -24.78
CA MET A 72 -13.59 7.23 -24.82
C MET A 72 -13.04 6.44 -23.63
N VAL A 73 -13.54 6.73 -22.43
CA VAL A 73 -13.19 6.01 -21.20
C VAL A 73 -13.58 4.54 -21.29
N ARG A 74 -14.80 4.21 -21.74
CA ARG A 74 -15.21 2.80 -21.92
C ARG A 74 -14.34 2.03 -22.92
N ALA A 75 -13.87 2.70 -23.97
CA ALA A 75 -13.00 2.08 -24.97
C ALA A 75 -11.55 1.88 -24.48
N HIS A 76 -11.07 2.74 -23.57
CA HIS A 76 -9.67 2.76 -23.11
C HIS A 76 -9.52 2.53 -21.59
N GLU A 77 -10.54 1.99 -20.93
CA GLU A 77 -10.61 1.83 -19.48
C GLU A 77 -9.37 1.11 -18.93
N ALA A 78 -8.98 0.01 -19.57
CA ALA A 78 -7.80 -0.77 -19.18
C ALA A 78 -6.49 0.03 -19.26
N GLN A 79 -6.35 0.93 -20.24
CA GLN A 79 -5.15 1.74 -20.42
C GLN A 79 -5.11 2.93 -19.46
N ILE A 80 -6.28 3.53 -19.17
CA ILE A 80 -6.41 4.64 -18.21
C ILE A 80 -6.20 4.16 -16.78
N MET A 81 -6.66 2.94 -16.45
CA MET A 81 -6.49 2.34 -15.12
C MET A 81 -5.09 1.74 -14.89
N MET A 82 -4.31 1.49 -15.95
CA MET A 82 -2.99 0.88 -15.82
C MET A 82 -2.03 1.70 -14.94
N PRO A 83 -1.86 3.03 -15.12
CA PRO A 83 -1.04 3.83 -14.22
C PRO A 83 -1.56 3.84 -12.77
N TYR A 84 -2.88 3.87 -12.57
CA TYR A 84 -3.48 3.82 -11.22
C TYR A 84 -3.13 2.51 -10.50
N ASN A 85 -3.32 1.37 -11.18
CA ASN A 85 -3.00 0.06 -10.63
C ASN A 85 -1.51 -0.08 -10.32
N MET A 86 -0.64 0.49 -11.17
CA MET A 86 0.80 0.49 -10.95
C MET A 86 1.19 1.36 -9.75
N THR A 87 0.71 2.59 -9.67
CA THR A 87 1.08 3.51 -8.57
C THR A 87 0.56 3.04 -7.23
N MET A 88 -0.70 2.60 -7.16
CA MET A 88 -1.31 2.11 -5.91
C MET A 88 -0.78 0.72 -5.52
N GLY A 89 -0.57 -0.17 -6.48
CA GLY A 89 -0.16 -1.55 -6.24
C GLY A 89 1.28 -1.68 -5.69
N ILE A 90 2.20 -0.82 -6.13
CA ILE A 90 3.60 -0.84 -5.66
C ILE A 90 3.89 0.22 -4.59
N MET A 91 2.88 0.99 -4.17
CA MET A 91 3.05 2.12 -3.24
C MET A 91 3.71 1.69 -1.92
N ALA A 92 3.24 0.59 -1.34
CA ALA A 92 3.75 0.08 -0.06
C ALA A 92 5.23 -0.34 -0.15
N LEU A 93 5.65 -0.93 -1.29
CA LEU A 93 7.04 -1.31 -1.55
C LEU A 93 7.96 -0.08 -1.56
N TYR A 94 7.53 0.98 -2.26
CA TYR A 94 8.27 2.23 -2.35
C TYR A 94 8.38 2.93 -0.99
N ILE A 95 7.25 3.06 -0.27
CA ILE A 95 7.21 3.67 1.06
C ILE A 95 8.12 2.91 2.03
N ALA A 96 8.05 1.58 2.07
CA ALA A 96 8.90 0.77 2.96
C ALA A 96 10.40 1.03 2.71
N SER A 97 10.79 1.09 1.43
CA SER A 97 12.17 1.37 1.03
C SER A 97 12.60 2.80 1.39
N ALA A 98 11.72 3.79 1.21
CA ALA A 98 11.97 5.19 1.56
C ALA A 98 12.10 5.42 3.08
N ILE A 99 11.25 4.77 3.88
CA ILE A 99 11.34 4.82 5.35
C ILE A 99 12.68 4.24 5.81
N ALA A 100 13.08 3.09 5.26
CA ALA A 100 14.36 2.46 5.59
C ALA A 100 15.56 3.33 5.21
N TYR A 101 15.52 3.99 4.05
CA TYR A 101 16.53 4.95 3.61
C TYR A 101 16.67 6.12 4.58
N ASN A 102 15.56 6.78 4.93
CA ASN A 102 15.54 7.91 5.85
C ASN A 102 15.97 7.52 7.26
N LEU A 103 15.57 6.33 7.72
CA LEU A 103 16.02 5.79 8.99
C LEU A 103 17.53 5.58 8.98
N ALA A 104 18.09 4.86 8.00
CA ALA A 104 19.54 4.62 7.93
C ALA A 104 20.37 5.91 7.85
N ASN A 105 19.90 6.94 7.14
CA ASN A 105 20.54 8.26 7.12
C ASN A 105 20.56 8.90 8.52
N SER A 106 19.47 8.78 9.29
CA SER A 106 19.44 9.25 10.68
C SER A 106 20.44 8.52 11.59
N TYR A 107 20.83 7.29 11.23
CA TYR A 107 21.86 6.49 11.91
C TYR A 107 23.27 6.67 11.33
N LYS A 108 23.45 7.54 10.32
CA LYS A 108 24.72 7.72 9.59
C LYS A 108 25.24 6.42 8.94
N MET A 109 24.32 5.55 8.53
CA MET A 109 24.61 4.30 7.82
C MET A 109 24.36 4.46 6.32
N ASN A 110 24.75 3.45 5.53
CA ASN A 110 24.48 3.45 4.09
C ASN A 110 22.98 3.27 3.81
N GLY A 111 22.32 4.36 3.43
CA GLY A 111 20.89 4.39 3.12
C GLY A 111 20.47 3.45 1.98
N PHE A 112 21.30 3.32 0.94
CA PHE A 112 20.99 2.45 -0.20
C PHE A 112 20.98 0.97 0.18
N MET A 113 21.94 0.53 1.01
CA MET A 113 21.96 -0.85 1.53
C MET A 113 20.76 -1.14 2.42
N ALA A 114 20.40 -0.21 3.31
CA ALA A 114 19.25 -0.37 4.19
C ALA A 114 17.92 -0.41 3.42
N ALA A 115 17.78 0.45 2.40
CA ALA A 115 16.61 0.44 1.51
C ALA A 115 16.49 -0.89 0.75
N SER A 116 17.61 -1.40 0.22
CA SER A 116 17.64 -2.69 -0.49
C SER A 116 17.27 -3.86 0.41
N LEU A 117 17.75 -3.87 1.66
CA LEU A 117 17.42 -4.91 2.65
C LEU A 117 15.94 -4.84 3.04
N ALA A 118 15.40 -3.64 3.26
CA ALA A 118 13.99 -3.44 3.56
C ALA A 118 13.08 -3.86 2.40
N LEU A 119 13.50 -3.61 1.16
CA LEU A 119 12.79 -4.04 -0.05
C LEU A 119 12.75 -5.58 -0.11
N MET A 120 13.87 -6.27 0.13
CA MET A 120 13.90 -7.73 0.21
C MET A 120 13.01 -8.27 1.32
N ALA A 121 13.08 -7.69 2.52
CA ALA A 121 12.23 -8.09 3.64
C ALA A 121 10.73 -7.86 3.33
N PHE A 122 10.39 -6.74 2.70
CA PHE A 122 9.03 -6.45 2.27
C PHE A 122 8.53 -7.50 1.28
N LEU A 123 9.31 -7.85 0.26
CA LEU A 123 8.92 -8.86 -0.73
C LEU A 123 8.72 -10.25 -0.08
N VAL A 124 9.56 -10.63 0.89
CA VAL A 124 9.40 -11.89 1.62
C VAL A 124 8.10 -11.90 2.44
N VAL A 125 7.74 -10.77 3.06
CA VAL A 125 6.52 -10.63 3.85
C VAL A 125 5.27 -10.51 2.95
N ALA A 126 5.39 -9.82 1.82
CA ALA A 126 4.29 -9.55 0.89
C ALA A 126 4.04 -10.71 -0.08
N ALA A 127 4.96 -11.65 -0.23
CA ALA A 127 4.80 -12.82 -1.10
C ALA A 127 3.54 -13.62 -0.66
N PRO A 128 2.50 -13.70 -1.52
CA PRO A 128 1.29 -14.42 -1.18
C PRO A 128 1.60 -15.90 -1.03
N GLN A 129 1.31 -16.44 0.15
CA GLN A 129 1.42 -17.86 0.43
C GLN A 129 0.25 -18.54 -0.26
N SER A 130 0.45 -19.02 -1.49
CA SER A 130 -0.56 -19.84 -2.16
C SER A 130 -0.83 -21.07 -1.28
N ASN A 131 -2.00 -21.04 -0.63
CA ASN A 131 -2.62 -22.17 0.09
C ASN A 131 -2.03 -22.56 1.45
N GLY A 132 -1.64 -21.61 2.30
CA GLY A 132 -1.34 -21.88 3.73
C GLY A 132 -0.22 -22.91 3.98
N HIS A 133 0.56 -23.22 2.96
CA HIS A 133 1.68 -24.14 3.01
C HIS A 133 2.89 -23.48 2.34
N PRO A 134 4.06 -23.43 3.01
CA PRO A 134 5.29 -23.30 2.25
C PRO A 134 5.34 -24.53 1.36
N ALA A 135 5.51 -24.34 0.05
CA ALA A 135 5.64 -25.43 -0.91
C ALA A 135 4.36 -26.26 -1.17
N GLY A 136 3.71 -25.99 -2.31
CA GLY A 136 2.83 -26.93 -3.04
C GLY A 136 3.49 -28.24 -3.49
N TRP A 137 4.59 -28.65 -2.84
CA TRP A 137 5.31 -29.90 -3.07
C TRP A 137 4.76 -31.07 -2.22
N LEU A 138 4.03 -30.80 -1.13
CA LEU A 138 3.39 -31.86 -0.32
C LEU A 138 2.04 -32.32 -0.91
N THR A 139 1.30 -31.44 -1.59
CA THR A 139 -0.01 -31.77 -2.18
C THR A 139 0.10 -32.65 -3.42
N ARG A 140 1.28 -32.74 -4.06
CA ARG A 140 1.53 -33.68 -5.17
C ARG A 140 1.89 -35.11 -4.74
N ARG A 141 2.24 -35.35 -3.47
CA ARG A 141 2.60 -36.70 -2.97
C ARG A 141 1.45 -37.49 -2.32
N ARG A 142 0.21 -36.98 -2.36
CA ARG A 142 -0.99 -37.74 -1.95
C ARG A 142 -1.88 -38.20 -3.12
N GLY A 143 -1.49 -37.94 -4.38
CA GLY A 143 -2.16 -38.48 -5.56
C GLY A 143 -1.61 -39.82 -6.07
N HIS A 144 -0.44 -40.26 -5.57
CA HIS A 144 0.24 -41.47 -6.03
C HIS A 144 0.08 -42.70 -5.13
N PHE A 145 -0.63 -42.59 -3.99
CA PHE A 145 -0.79 -43.71 -3.05
C PHE A 145 -2.18 -44.36 -3.06
N HIS A 146 -3.09 -43.90 -3.93
CA HIS A 146 -4.46 -44.44 -4.00
C HIS A 146 -4.75 -45.24 -5.28
N ARG A 147 -3.73 -45.60 -6.06
CA ARG A 147 -3.90 -46.30 -7.34
C ARG A 147 -3.33 -47.72 -7.40
N ASP A 148 -2.82 -48.26 -6.29
CA ASP A 148 -2.21 -49.61 -6.19
C ASP A 148 -2.84 -50.52 -5.12
N SER A 149 -4.15 -50.42 -4.88
CA SER A 149 -4.86 -51.37 -3.99
C SER A 149 -6.30 -51.65 -4.45
N GLY A 150 -6.43 -52.05 -5.71
CA GLY A 150 -7.69 -52.49 -6.31
C GLY A 150 -7.47 -53.65 -7.28
N GLY A 151 -7.10 -54.82 -6.77
CA GLY A 151 -6.94 -56.01 -7.61
C GLY A 151 -6.50 -57.24 -6.85
N ALA A 152 -7.41 -57.92 -6.14
CA ALA A 152 -7.36 -59.36 -5.88
C ALA A 152 -8.65 -59.89 -5.18
N VAL A 153 -9.43 -60.64 -5.96
CA VAL A 153 -10.16 -61.87 -5.58
C VAL A 153 -11.48 -61.75 -4.77
N ARG A 154 -12.59 -61.70 -5.52
CA ARG A 154 -13.70 -62.67 -5.45
C ARG A 154 -13.79 -63.28 -6.86
N HIS A 155 -13.16 -64.42 -7.12
CA HIS A 155 -13.66 -65.79 -6.98
C HIS A 155 -12.47 -66.75 -7.01
#